data_AF-A0A6G0WIP8-F1
#
_entry.id   AF-A0A6G0WIP8-F1
#
_cell.length_a   1.000
_cell.length_b   1.000
_cell.length_c   1.000
_cell.angle_alpha   90.00
_cell.angle_beta   90.00
_cell.angle_gamma   90.00
#
_symmetry.space_group_name_H-M   'P 1'
#
loop_
_entity.id
_entity.type
_entity.pdbx_description
1 polymer ?
#
loop_
_entity_poly.entity_id
_entity_poly.type
_entity_poly.pdbx_seq_one_letter_code
_entity_poly.pdbx_strand_id
1 'polypeptide(L)'
;MASSSNANRYGYGNTSGFANSLFQPPSGSQERTYTSPVKSSGATPRTMWTPPRHSGATRSTTSAGVSSPISSELTSSAPPFIPQQQLVSEPLVQVTRGGCIFYVPESEVATGSLHVEVPLATTPSSTSSPIVATRRSLASLALAPSIRRQLDAQHEEMVRQIDPSDERYKEIPSQFTCMWPLDHDTVHHRNVAGSFGYPSHSYKVLSETDGRTYALRRIENVRTTPAIVQQAVETWKRIVHSSLVPLHRAFVSHGALFFLCEFYPGAVSLHQKYIAASAAPSEAFLWTLLTQLSGALRVVHAAQLACKAIHARRILVTAHDRIRITGLGVLDVLEYDSLKSKPRVESLQREDVWNVGKVLYAVASRREWHASNQLQGLTDMRSIYSSTLCQIVENLLDQTISNVQELSQPLHDHLFDELDTQARLADECEHQLASEYQNGRMLLLLMKLGLVNERPELYQDPSWAETGDRYLLQLFRDYVFHQVDEMNRPVVDFGHVVDCLNKLDSASPEKILLSSRDGQSILVASYAEVHRCVQQTFSDLLTAAQRRPVHVTPVAKSIPMRGRGGGRASRGGGRGRSGRT
;
A
#
# COMPACT_ATOMS: atom_id res chain seq x y z
N MET A 1 -68.66 17.87 0.59
CA MET A 1 -68.92 19.03 -0.29
C MET A 1 -67.57 19.44 -0.87
N ALA A 2 -67.23 18.84 -2.01
CA ALA A 2 -67.17 19.50 -3.34
C ALA A 2 -66.10 20.60 -3.36
N SER A 3 -65.04 20.56 -4.15
CA SER A 3 -64.97 20.09 -5.55
C SER A 3 -63.53 19.92 -6.04
N SER A 4 -63.32 18.84 -6.84
CA SER A 4 -62.56 18.77 -8.11
C SER A 4 -61.05 19.11 -8.16
N SER A 5 -60.16 18.37 -8.83
CA SER A 5 -60.22 17.12 -9.61
C SER A 5 -58.82 16.86 -10.23
N ASN A 6 -58.38 15.59 -10.23
CA ASN A 6 -57.67 14.80 -11.27
C ASN A 6 -56.46 15.39 -12.04
N ALA A 7 -55.51 14.61 -12.56
CA ALA A 7 -55.03 13.23 -12.43
C ALA A 7 -53.87 13.05 -13.45
N ASN A 8 -52.93 12.17 -13.13
CA ASN A 8 -52.16 11.28 -14.03
C ASN A 8 -51.65 11.77 -15.40
N ARG A 9 -50.34 11.60 -15.67
CA ARG A 9 -49.84 10.41 -16.41
C ARG A 9 -48.31 10.32 -16.51
N TYR A 10 -47.86 9.08 -16.47
CA TYR A 10 -46.55 8.53 -16.81
C TYR A 10 -46.09 8.87 -18.24
N GLY A 11 -44.77 8.97 -18.41
CA GLY A 11 -44.07 8.89 -19.70
C GLY A 11 -42.61 8.47 -19.52
N TYR A 12 -42.29 7.23 -19.92
CA TYR A 12 -40.93 6.73 -20.10
C TYR A 12 -40.27 7.40 -21.31
N GLY A 13 -38.96 7.69 -21.24
CA GLY A 13 -38.17 8.17 -22.37
C GLY A 13 -36.68 8.22 -22.04
N ASN A 14 -35.95 7.24 -22.54
CA ASN A 14 -34.53 6.96 -22.36
C ASN A 14 -33.71 7.71 -23.43
N THR A 15 -32.61 8.41 -23.09
CA THR A 15 -31.44 8.64 -23.99
C THR A 15 -30.24 9.25 -23.25
N SER A 16 -29.22 8.43 -23.08
CA SER A 16 -27.79 8.66 -23.37
C SER A 16 -27.15 10.05 -23.25
N GLY A 17 -26.04 10.10 -22.50
CA GLY A 17 -24.82 10.76 -22.95
C GLY A 17 -24.35 11.94 -22.11
N PHE A 18 -23.51 11.69 -21.10
CA PHE A 18 -22.56 12.71 -20.63
C PHE A 18 -21.17 12.13 -20.48
N ALA A 19 -20.29 12.71 -21.29
CA ALA A 19 -18.88 12.42 -21.42
C ALA A 19 -18.06 13.08 -20.30
N ASN A 20 -16.87 12.52 -20.13
CA ASN A 20 -15.71 13.03 -19.41
C ASN A 20 -15.54 14.55 -19.49
N SER A 21 -15.30 15.19 -18.35
CA SER A 21 -14.54 16.45 -18.28
C SER A 21 -13.46 16.34 -17.22
N LEU A 22 -12.23 16.21 -17.73
CA LEU A 22 -10.96 16.33 -17.04
C LEU A 22 -10.85 17.70 -16.33
N PHE A 23 -10.33 17.67 -15.11
CA PHE A 23 -9.82 18.84 -14.40
C PHE A 23 -8.55 19.36 -15.12
N GLN A 24 -8.61 20.58 -15.65
CA GLN A 24 -7.43 21.40 -15.97
C GLN A 24 -7.22 22.43 -14.85
N PRO A 25 -5.97 22.71 -14.42
CA PRO A 25 -5.67 23.73 -13.42
C PRO A 25 -5.51 25.12 -14.07
N PRO A 26 -5.84 26.21 -13.37
CA PRO A 26 -5.52 27.56 -13.84
C PRO A 26 -4.11 27.97 -13.40
N SER A 27 -3.32 28.44 -14.36
CA SER A 27 -2.08 29.19 -14.19
C SER A 27 -2.38 30.70 -14.13
N GLY A 28 -1.69 31.43 -13.25
CA GLY A 28 -1.85 32.88 -13.12
C GLY A 28 -1.13 33.48 -11.90
N SER A 29 0.16 33.76 -12.10
CA SER A 29 1.14 34.47 -11.26
C SER A 29 0.72 35.82 -10.65
N GLN A 30 1.22 36.14 -9.44
CA GLN A 30 1.83 37.44 -9.10
C GLN A 30 2.83 37.31 -7.92
N GLU A 31 4.10 37.55 -8.20
CA GLU A 31 5.18 37.80 -7.24
C GLU A 31 5.00 39.16 -6.56
N ARG A 32 5.27 39.24 -5.25
CA ARG A 32 5.64 40.50 -4.58
C ARG A 32 6.80 40.29 -3.63
N THR A 33 7.96 40.70 -4.12
CA THR A 33 9.21 40.93 -3.42
C THR A 33 9.08 42.19 -2.54
N TYR A 34 9.40 42.08 -1.25
CA TYR A 34 9.71 43.25 -0.41
C TYR A 34 11.16 43.16 0.04
N THR A 35 11.92 44.22 -0.26
CA THR A 35 13.34 44.36 0.03
C THR A 35 13.59 45.40 1.13
N SER A 36 14.65 45.12 1.92
CA SER A 36 15.58 46.05 2.62
C SER A 36 15.17 46.66 3.98
N PRO A 37 16.14 47.16 4.78
CA PRO A 37 17.47 46.62 5.13
C PRO A 37 17.78 46.77 6.65
N VAL A 38 18.92 46.27 7.15
CA VAL A 38 19.88 46.95 8.09
C VAL A 38 20.92 45.97 8.66
N LYS A 39 22.08 46.55 8.96
CA LYS A 39 23.45 46.04 9.16
C LYS A 39 23.72 45.26 10.46
N SER A 40 24.83 44.53 10.37
CA SER A 40 25.54 43.65 11.31
C SER A 40 26.24 44.29 12.52
N SER A 41 26.28 43.52 13.62
CA SER A 41 27.43 43.24 14.54
C SER A 41 26.90 42.32 15.66
N GLY A 42 27.54 41.31 16.26
CA GLY A 42 28.84 40.63 16.17
C GLY A 42 28.89 39.63 17.35
N ALA A 43 29.78 38.63 17.27
CA ALA A 43 30.25 37.70 18.33
C ALA A 43 29.57 36.32 18.54
N THR A 44 30.36 35.29 18.20
CA THR A 44 30.40 33.84 18.54
C THR A 44 30.54 33.55 20.06
N PRO A 45 30.37 32.30 20.60
CA PRO A 45 30.83 31.04 19.99
C PRO A 45 30.00 29.75 20.13
N ARG A 46 30.44 28.81 19.28
CA ARG A 46 30.04 27.41 19.10
C ARG A 46 30.19 26.56 20.37
N THR A 47 29.21 25.68 20.61
CA THR A 47 29.41 24.42 21.32
C THR A 47 28.80 23.27 20.51
N MET A 48 29.65 22.27 20.29
CA MET A 48 29.43 21.05 19.52
C MET A 48 28.91 19.98 20.50
N TRP A 49 27.75 19.40 20.26
CA TRP A 49 27.18 18.35 21.11
C TRP A 49 27.36 16.99 20.46
N THR A 50 28.04 16.09 21.17
CA THR A 50 28.33 14.70 20.81
C THR A 50 27.32 13.76 21.47
N PRO A 51 26.97 12.61 20.85
CA PRO A 51 26.07 11.63 21.46
C PRO A 51 26.82 10.69 22.42
N PRO A 52 26.25 10.28 23.57
CA PRO A 52 26.92 9.36 24.48
C PRO A 52 26.71 7.89 24.06
N ARG A 53 27.81 7.14 24.10
CA ARG A 53 27.85 5.67 24.12
C ARG A 53 27.58 5.18 25.54
N HIS A 54 26.75 4.14 25.69
CA HIS A 54 26.81 3.27 26.86
C HIS A 54 26.92 1.79 26.44
N SER A 55 28.00 1.18 26.93
CA SER A 55 28.31 -0.24 26.95
C SER A 55 27.88 -0.86 28.29
N GLY A 56 27.39 -2.09 28.27
CA GLY A 56 27.22 -2.90 29.49
C GLY A 56 26.27 -4.08 29.30
N ALA A 57 26.84 -5.22 28.91
CA ALA A 57 26.15 -6.49 28.75
C ALA A 57 26.06 -7.29 30.06
N THR A 58 24.97 -8.04 30.25
CA THR A 58 24.94 -9.31 30.99
C THR A 58 23.97 -10.28 30.32
N ARG A 59 24.23 -11.59 30.48
CA ARG A 59 23.89 -12.68 29.55
C ARG A 59 23.11 -13.79 30.28
N SER A 60 22.31 -14.54 29.50
CA SER A 60 21.70 -15.87 29.74
C SER A 60 20.39 -15.89 30.57
N THR A 61 19.35 -16.68 30.25
CA THR A 61 19.29 -18.05 29.70
C THR A 61 18.01 -18.33 28.87
N THR A 62 18.07 -19.45 28.15
CA THR A 62 17.22 -20.03 27.09
C THR A 62 15.85 -20.59 27.52
N SER A 63 14.86 -20.55 26.60
CA SER A 63 13.98 -21.71 26.34
C SER A 63 13.47 -21.71 24.89
N ALA A 64 13.43 -22.90 24.30
CA ALA A 64 13.24 -23.17 22.88
C ALA A 64 11.76 -23.27 22.48
N GLY A 65 11.43 -22.82 21.27
CA GLY A 65 10.14 -23.01 20.62
C GLY A 65 10.33 -23.00 19.09
N VAL A 66 9.97 -24.12 18.47
CA VAL A 66 10.25 -24.52 17.09
C VAL A 66 9.56 -23.60 16.06
N SER A 67 10.30 -23.12 15.06
CA SER A 67 9.73 -22.62 13.80
C SER A 67 10.63 -22.97 12.61
N SER A 68 9.98 -23.48 11.56
CA SER A 68 10.54 -24.06 10.34
C SER A 68 11.30 -23.04 9.47
N PRO A 69 12.35 -23.43 8.73
CA PRO A 69 13.03 -22.52 7.83
C PRO A 69 12.28 -22.41 6.48
N ILE A 70 11.80 -21.21 6.17
CA ILE A 70 11.51 -20.80 4.79
C ILE A 70 12.80 -20.16 4.27
N SER A 71 13.50 -20.88 3.39
CA SER A 71 14.71 -20.42 2.72
C SER A 71 14.39 -19.23 1.81
N SER A 72 14.90 -18.04 2.14
CA SER A 72 14.91 -16.88 1.25
C SER A 72 16.22 -16.86 0.45
N GLU A 73 16.22 -17.46 -0.74
CA GLU A 73 17.34 -17.40 -1.70
C GLU A 73 17.36 -16.04 -2.41
N LEU A 74 17.96 -14.99 -1.82
CA LEU A 74 18.18 -13.70 -2.50
C LEU A 74 19.54 -13.06 -2.14
N THR A 75 20.60 -13.85 -2.06
CA THR A 75 21.96 -13.33 -1.87
C THR A 75 22.92 -13.95 -2.88
N SER A 76 23.13 -13.25 -4.00
CA SER A 76 24.31 -13.44 -4.85
C SER A 76 25.25 -12.25 -4.62
N SER A 77 26.52 -12.52 -4.31
CA SER A 77 27.54 -11.47 -4.15
C SER A 77 28.73 -11.78 -5.05
N ALA A 78 28.88 -11.05 -6.15
CA ALA A 78 30.09 -11.02 -6.96
C ALA A 78 30.93 -9.76 -6.66
N PRO A 79 32.27 -9.79 -6.84
CA PRO A 79 33.16 -8.64 -6.64
C PRO A 79 33.18 -7.67 -7.85
N PRO A 80 33.51 -6.37 -7.63
CA PRO A 80 33.28 -5.30 -8.62
C PRO A 80 34.44 -5.07 -9.61
N PHE A 81 34.10 -4.58 -10.80
CA PHE A 81 34.98 -3.92 -11.79
C PHE A 81 34.65 -2.42 -11.82
N ILE A 82 35.68 -1.55 -11.94
CA ILE A 82 35.54 -0.08 -11.99
C ILE A 82 36.18 0.43 -13.28
N PRO A 83 35.44 1.19 -14.12
CA PRO A 83 36.06 2.14 -15.04
C PRO A 83 35.82 3.58 -14.57
N GLN A 84 36.91 4.30 -14.31
CA GLN A 84 36.90 5.77 -14.21
C GLN A 84 36.90 6.37 -15.62
N GLN A 85 35.95 7.24 -15.92
CA GLN A 85 35.96 8.13 -17.09
C GLN A 85 36.47 9.50 -16.70
N GLN A 86 37.39 10.05 -17.50
CA GLN A 86 37.22 11.36 -18.13
C GLN A 86 38.31 11.55 -19.20
N LEU A 87 37.93 11.67 -20.47
CA LEU A 87 38.83 12.09 -21.54
C LEU A 87 38.14 13.12 -22.43
N VAL A 88 38.80 14.27 -22.54
CA VAL A 88 38.71 15.22 -23.65
C VAL A 88 39.11 14.46 -24.92
N SER A 89 38.38 14.63 -26.01
CA SER A 89 38.54 13.84 -27.23
C SER A 89 39.88 14.09 -27.91
N GLU A 90 40.79 13.12 -27.85
CA GLU A 90 41.97 13.03 -28.72
C GLU A 90 41.60 12.38 -30.07
N PRO A 91 42.23 12.79 -31.19
CA PRO A 91 42.03 12.14 -32.48
C PRO A 91 42.54 10.70 -32.46
N LEU A 92 41.67 9.77 -32.85
CA LEU A 92 41.97 8.34 -32.85
C LEU A 92 42.69 7.93 -34.13
N VAL A 93 43.76 7.14 -33.99
CA VAL A 93 44.51 6.58 -35.12
C VAL A 93 44.19 5.09 -35.25
N GLN A 94 44.05 4.62 -36.49
CA GLN A 94 43.76 3.24 -36.80
C GLN A 94 45.03 2.38 -36.65
N VAL A 95 44.96 1.32 -35.84
CA VAL A 95 46.04 0.34 -35.65
C VAL A 95 45.49 -1.06 -35.87
N THR A 96 46.19 -1.89 -36.67
CA THR A 96 45.78 -3.28 -36.94
C THR A 96 46.68 -4.24 -36.17
N ARG A 97 46.08 -5.10 -35.34
CA ARG A 97 46.82 -6.14 -34.58
C ARG A 97 46.02 -7.46 -34.58
N GLY A 98 46.69 -8.55 -34.94
CA GLY A 98 46.06 -9.89 -34.94
C GLY A 98 44.87 -10.06 -35.88
N GLY A 99 44.74 -9.22 -36.92
CA GLY A 99 43.61 -9.26 -37.86
C GLY A 99 42.40 -8.41 -37.47
N CYS A 100 42.44 -7.73 -36.32
CA CYS A 100 41.41 -6.79 -35.88
C CYS A 100 41.90 -5.34 -35.97
N ILE A 101 40.97 -4.43 -36.24
CA ILE A 101 41.22 -2.99 -36.35
C ILE A 101 40.85 -2.32 -35.02
N PHE A 102 41.80 -1.61 -34.43
CA PHE A 102 41.63 -0.82 -33.22
C PHE A 102 41.78 0.67 -33.55
N TYR A 103 41.06 1.52 -32.82
CA TYR A 103 41.22 2.98 -32.87
C TYR A 103 41.75 3.41 -31.50
N VAL A 104 43.00 3.86 -31.44
CA VAL A 104 43.74 4.11 -30.19
C VAL A 104 44.25 5.55 -30.19
N PRO A 105 44.33 6.23 -29.02
CA PRO A 105 44.91 7.57 -28.93
C PRO A 105 46.38 7.60 -29.38
N GLU A 106 46.79 8.66 -30.08
CA GLU A 106 48.11 8.79 -30.72
C GLU A 106 49.30 8.66 -29.74
N SER A 107 49.07 8.93 -28.45
CA SER A 107 50.07 8.89 -27.37
C SER A 107 50.56 7.47 -26.99
N GLU A 108 49.80 6.41 -27.31
CA GLU A 108 50.15 5.02 -26.95
C GLU A 108 51.04 4.31 -27.98
N VAL A 109 51.35 4.95 -29.10
CA VAL A 109 52.15 4.34 -30.19
C VAL A 109 53.66 4.46 -29.95
N ALA A 110 54.11 5.35 -29.05
CA ALA A 110 55.51 5.77 -28.96
C ALA A 110 56.37 5.15 -27.83
N THR A 111 55.80 4.43 -26.86
CA THR A 111 56.54 3.96 -25.68
C THR A 111 56.41 2.44 -25.50
N GLY A 112 57.20 1.70 -26.27
CA GLY A 112 57.29 0.23 -26.22
C GLY A 112 57.92 -0.37 -24.95
N SER A 113 57.49 0.02 -23.74
CA SER A 113 57.89 -0.65 -22.50
C SER A 113 56.81 -0.56 -21.41
N LEU A 114 56.21 -1.70 -21.06
CA LEU A 114 55.41 -1.86 -19.84
C LEU A 114 56.29 -2.54 -18.79
N HIS A 115 56.82 -1.75 -17.84
CA HIS A 115 57.38 -2.26 -16.60
C HIS A 115 56.30 -2.21 -15.51
N VAL A 116 55.97 -3.36 -14.91
CA VAL A 116 55.11 -3.46 -13.72
C VAL A 116 55.97 -4.08 -12.62
N GLU A 117 56.27 -3.30 -11.57
CA GLU A 117 56.86 -3.82 -10.33
C GLU A 117 55.77 -4.49 -9.47
N VAL A 118 56.09 -5.65 -8.89
CA VAL A 118 55.25 -6.40 -7.96
C VAL A 118 55.83 -6.28 -6.55
N PRO A 119 55.13 -5.71 -5.55
CA PRO A 119 55.48 -5.92 -4.15
C PRO A 119 54.71 -7.12 -3.58
N LEU A 120 55.47 -8.04 -2.97
CA LEU A 120 55.04 -9.27 -2.31
C LEU A 120 54.20 -8.96 -1.05
N ALA A 121 53.09 -9.69 -0.88
CA ALA A 121 52.20 -9.57 0.29
C ALA A 121 52.78 -10.26 1.54
N THR A 122 52.76 -9.56 2.68
CA THR A 122 52.80 -10.15 4.03
C THR A 122 51.45 -9.93 4.72
N THR A 123 50.82 -11.01 5.18
CA THR A 123 49.60 -11.00 6.02
C THR A 123 49.91 -10.41 7.40
N PRO A 124 48.99 -9.69 8.09
CA PRO A 124 47.95 -10.41 8.86
C PRO A 124 46.62 -9.69 9.16
N SER A 125 45.71 -10.52 9.72
CA SER A 125 44.59 -10.24 10.63
C SER A 125 43.33 -9.53 10.11
N SER A 126 42.25 -10.32 10.16
CA SER A 126 40.85 -9.96 10.13
C SER A 126 40.50 -8.79 11.05
N THR A 127 40.19 -7.65 10.44
CA THR A 127 39.41 -6.58 11.05
C THR A 127 38.20 -6.32 10.17
N SER A 128 37.04 -6.18 10.81
CA SER A 128 35.73 -5.93 10.21
C SER A 128 35.83 -4.94 9.05
N SER A 129 35.59 -5.43 7.84
CA SER A 129 35.60 -4.59 6.65
C SER A 129 34.51 -3.52 6.77
N PRO A 130 34.79 -2.26 6.37
CA PRO A 130 33.73 -1.29 6.18
C PRO A 130 32.79 -1.87 5.12
N ILE A 131 31.48 -1.88 5.39
CA ILE A 131 30.50 -2.24 4.38
C ILE A 131 30.72 -1.29 3.20
N VAL A 132 31.27 -1.83 2.12
CA VAL A 132 31.44 -1.10 0.86
C VAL A 132 30.03 -0.74 0.41
N ALA A 133 29.73 0.57 0.45
CA ALA A 133 28.41 1.15 0.17
C ALA A 133 27.87 0.92 -1.26
N THR A 134 28.57 0.13 -2.09
CA THR A 134 28.18 -0.16 -3.48
C THR A 134 27.48 -1.51 -3.67
N ARG A 135 27.38 -2.38 -2.64
CA ARG A 135 26.62 -3.63 -2.77
C ARG A 135 25.20 -3.48 -2.27
N ARG A 136 24.22 -3.66 -3.17
CA ARG A 136 22.79 -3.71 -2.84
C ARG A 136 22.28 -5.15 -3.01
N SER A 137 21.45 -5.60 -2.09
CA SER A 137 20.71 -6.85 -2.23
C SER A 137 19.45 -6.61 -3.03
N LEU A 138 18.93 -7.62 -3.73
CA LEU A 138 17.57 -7.58 -4.29
C LEU A 138 16.51 -7.19 -3.26
N ALA A 139 16.72 -7.58 -1.99
CA ALA A 139 15.82 -7.21 -0.91
C ALA A 139 15.73 -5.69 -0.69
N SER A 140 16.73 -4.90 -1.09
CA SER A 140 16.68 -3.44 -1.00
C SER A 140 15.91 -2.76 -2.13
N LEU A 141 15.50 -3.50 -3.16
CA LEU A 141 14.59 -3.00 -4.20
C LEU A 141 13.13 -3.15 -3.79
N ALA A 142 12.82 -4.14 -2.94
CA ALA A 142 11.48 -4.36 -2.44
C ALA A 142 11.18 -3.46 -1.24
N LEU A 143 9.89 -3.31 -0.93
CA LEU A 143 9.42 -2.73 0.33
C LEU A 143 10.19 -3.27 1.54
N ALA A 144 10.41 -2.40 2.52
CA ALA A 144 11.01 -2.77 3.78
C ALA A 144 10.32 -4.02 4.39
N PRO A 145 11.07 -5.04 4.89
CA PRO A 145 10.47 -6.29 5.35
C PRO A 145 9.45 -6.15 6.49
N SER A 146 9.53 -5.09 7.28
CA SER A 146 8.52 -4.74 8.30
C SER A 146 7.20 -4.34 7.66
N ILE A 147 7.25 -3.42 6.69
CA ILE A 147 6.08 -2.91 5.97
C ILE A 147 5.44 -4.02 5.14
N ARG A 148 6.24 -4.80 4.41
CA ARG A 148 5.74 -5.93 3.62
C ARG A 148 4.95 -6.92 4.50
N ARG A 149 5.55 -7.38 5.61
CA ARG A 149 4.85 -8.29 6.55
C ARG A 149 3.58 -7.69 7.12
N GLN A 150 3.57 -6.38 7.39
CA GLN A 150 2.36 -5.70 7.84
C GLN A 150 1.27 -5.70 6.76
N LEU A 151 1.62 -5.39 5.52
CA LEU A 151 0.68 -5.39 4.38
C LEU A 151 0.15 -6.80 4.09
N ASP A 152 1.02 -7.82 4.15
CA ASP A 152 0.63 -9.22 3.98
C ASP A 152 -0.38 -9.63 5.06
N ALA A 153 -0.10 -9.33 6.33
CA ALA A 153 -1.01 -9.61 7.44
C ALA A 153 -2.36 -8.87 7.28
N GLN A 154 -2.33 -7.61 6.82
CA GLN A 154 -3.55 -6.85 6.54
C GLN A 154 -4.36 -7.46 5.38
N HIS A 155 -3.67 -7.91 4.33
CA HIS A 155 -4.31 -8.59 3.20
C HIS A 155 -4.98 -9.89 3.63
N GLU A 156 -4.29 -10.71 4.41
CA GLU A 156 -4.83 -11.94 4.99
C GLU A 156 -6.13 -11.67 5.78
N GLU A 157 -6.15 -10.64 6.63
CA GLU A 157 -7.36 -10.24 7.37
C GLU A 157 -8.50 -9.77 6.43
N MET A 158 -8.18 -9.09 5.33
CA MET A 158 -9.20 -8.62 4.37
C MET A 158 -9.87 -9.77 3.62
N VAL A 159 -9.11 -10.80 3.24
CA VAL A 159 -9.62 -11.95 2.46
C VAL A 159 -10.27 -13.03 3.32
N ARG A 160 -10.12 -12.99 4.65
CA ARG A 160 -10.79 -13.92 5.56
C ARG A 160 -12.30 -13.91 5.37
N GLN A 161 -12.87 -15.11 5.32
CA GLN A 161 -14.31 -15.34 5.26
C GLN A 161 -14.65 -16.70 5.87
N ILE A 162 -15.85 -16.82 6.41
CA ILE A 162 -16.43 -18.11 6.79
C ILE A 162 -17.05 -18.79 5.56
N ASP A 163 -17.35 -20.08 5.68
CA ASP A 163 -17.99 -20.84 4.62
C ASP A 163 -19.33 -20.19 4.18
N PRO A 164 -19.59 -19.99 2.87
CA PRO A 164 -20.83 -19.38 2.38
C PRO A 164 -22.12 -20.08 2.82
N SER A 165 -22.06 -21.36 3.25
CA SER A 165 -23.21 -22.10 3.77
C SER A 165 -23.48 -21.87 5.27
N ASP A 166 -22.62 -21.12 5.98
CA ASP A 166 -22.80 -20.83 7.40
C ASP A 166 -24.12 -20.07 7.66
N GLU A 167 -24.87 -20.51 8.67
CA GLU A 167 -26.19 -19.95 8.98
C GLU A 167 -26.15 -18.47 9.35
N ARG A 168 -25.02 -17.95 9.82
CA ARG A 168 -24.87 -16.53 10.15
C ARG A 168 -25.13 -15.62 8.95
N TYR A 169 -24.96 -16.11 7.72
CA TYR A 169 -25.30 -15.31 6.53
C TYR A 169 -26.80 -15.00 6.46
N LYS A 170 -27.66 -15.82 7.08
CA LYS A 170 -29.11 -15.55 7.21
C LYS A 170 -29.40 -14.40 8.19
N GLU A 171 -28.45 -14.05 9.06
CA GLU A 171 -28.59 -13.00 10.06
C GLU A 171 -28.20 -11.61 9.55
N ILE A 172 -27.58 -11.50 8.38
CA ILE A 172 -27.13 -10.24 7.77
C ILE A 172 -27.82 -10.01 6.41
N PRO A 173 -27.93 -8.76 5.93
CA PRO A 173 -28.50 -8.49 4.60
C PRO A 173 -27.68 -9.12 3.48
N SER A 174 -28.37 -9.64 2.46
CA SER A 174 -27.77 -10.38 1.33
C SER A 174 -26.76 -9.61 0.49
N GLN A 175 -26.83 -8.27 0.51
CA GLN A 175 -25.88 -7.38 -0.17
C GLN A 175 -24.46 -7.38 0.44
N PHE A 176 -24.27 -8.07 1.57
CA PHE A 176 -23.01 -8.20 2.27
C PHE A 176 -22.52 -9.65 2.19
N THR A 177 -21.34 -9.83 1.59
CA THR A 177 -20.72 -11.14 1.34
C THR A 177 -19.37 -11.25 2.03
N CYS A 178 -18.69 -12.40 1.86
CA CYS A 178 -17.36 -12.68 2.43
C CYS A 178 -17.26 -12.34 3.92
N MET A 179 -18.25 -12.75 4.71
CA MET A 179 -18.35 -12.39 6.12
C MET A 179 -17.26 -13.05 6.97
N TRP A 180 -16.72 -12.32 7.95
CA TRP A 180 -15.88 -12.86 9.00
C TRP A 180 -16.28 -12.30 10.38
N PRO A 181 -16.60 -13.14 11.38
CA PRO A 181 -16.89 -12.67 12.74
C PRO A 181 -15.68 -11.98 13.38
N LEU A 182 -15.89 -10.79 13.96
CA LEU A 182 -14.83 -10.00 14.62
C LEU A 182 -14.83 -10.14 16.14
N ASP A 183 -15.91 -10.65 16.72
CA ASP A 183 -15.97 -10.92 18.15
C ASP A 183 -15.35 -12.29 18.43
N HIS A 184 -14.29 -12.32 19.26
CA HIS A 184 -13.50 -13.53 19.49
C HIS A 184 -14.21 -14.59 20.36
N ASP A 185 -15.22 -14.19 21.16
CA ASP A 185 -15.94 -15.08 22.08
C ASP A 185 -17.34 -15.42 21.55
N THR A 186 -17.39 -16.18 20.46
CA THR A 186 -18.66 -16.55 19.80
C THR A 186 -19.47 -17.62 20.54
N VAL A 187 -18.87 -18.36 21.49
CA VAL A 187 -19.50 -19.52 22.14
C VAL A 187 -20.26 -19.15 23.42
N HIS A 188 -19.92 -18.04 24.09
CA HIS A 188 -20.51 -17.67 25.39
C HIS A 188 -21.35 -16.38 25.40
N HIS A 189 -21.49 -15.68 24.26
CA HIS A 189 -22.12 -14.35 24.21
C HIS A 189 -23.36 -14.22 23.32
N ARG A 190 -23.86 -15.30 22.70
CA ARG A 190 -25.20 -15.25 22.09
C ARG A 190 -26.21 -14.96 23.22
N ASN A 191 -26.85 -13.79 23.17
CA ASN A 191 -27.80 -13.23 24.14
C ASN A 191 -27.23 -12.50 25.37
N VAL A 192 -25.91 -12.32 25.51
CA VAL A 192 -25.35 -11.48 26.58
C VAL A 192 -25.26 -10.04 26.09
N ALA A 193 -25.79 -9.10 26.89
CA ALA A 193 -25.68 -7.68 26.60
C ALA A 193 -24.21 -7.27 26.48
N GLY A 194 -23.81 -6.74 25.32
CA GLY A 194 -22.50 -6.17 25.11
C GLY A 194 -22.35 -4.82 25.83
N SER A 195 -21.27 -4.10 25.55
CA SER A 195 -20.99 -2.80 26.22
C SER A 195 -22.01 -1.69 25.93
N PHE A 196 -23.01 -1.92 25.08
CA PHE A 196 -24.11 -1.00 24.82
C PHE A 196 -25.41 -1.38 25.53
N GLY A 197 -25.41 -2.44 26.35
CA GLY A 197 -26.61 -2.96 27.02
C GLY A 197 -27.49 -3.86 26.16
N TYR A 198 -27.10 -4.12 24.91
CA TYR A 198 -27.82 -4.99 23.97
C TYR A 198 -26.92 -6.12 23.47
N PRO A 199 -27.47 -7.31 23.15
CA PRO A 199 -26.75 -8.33 22.39
C PRO A 199 -26.30 -7.74 21.05
N SER A 200 -25.00 -7.82 20.78
CA SER A 200 -24.40 -7.22 19.58
C SER A 200 -23.32 -8.11 19.00
N HIS A 201 -23.29 -8.19 17.67
CA HIS A 201 -22.28 -8.94 16.92
C HIS A 201 -21.63 -8.03 15.88
N SER A 202 -20.33 -8.16 15.68
CA SER A 202 -19.56 -7.41 14.70
C SER A 202 -18.95 -8.36 13.68
N TYR A 203 -19.04 -8.00 12.41
CA TYR A 203 -18.55 -8.79 11.29
C TYR A 203 -17.75 -7.91 10.34
N LYS A 204 -16.66 -8.44 9.78
CA LYS A 204 -16.08 -7.92 8.55
C LYS A 204 -16.92 -8.43 7.39
N VAL A 205 -17.29 -7.58 6.46
CA VAL A 205 -18.09 -7.93 5.27
C VAL A 205 -17.58 -7.22 4.04
N LEU A 206 -17.81 -7.78 2.86
CA LEU A 206 -17.64 -7.15 1.56
C LEU A 206 -19.00 -6.62 1.08
N SER A 207 -19.07 -5.36 0.69
CA SER A 207 -20.28 -4.78 0.11
C SER A 207 -20.31 -5.05 -1.40
N GLU A 208 -21.39 -5.68 -1.88
CA GLU A 208 -21.59 -5.88 -3.32
C GLU A 208 -21.90 -4.58 -4.07
N THR A 209 -22.29 -3.52 -3.35
CA THR A 209 -22.68 -2.25 -3.98
C THR A 209 -21.50 -1.41 -4.45
N ASP A 210 -20.37 -1.50 -3.77
CA ASP A 210 -19.17 -0.69 -4.05
C ASP A 210 -17.85 -1.49 -4.03
N GLY A 211 -17.92 -2.80 -3.76
CA GLY A 211 -16.76 -3.68 -3.71
C GLY A 211 -15.82 -3.40 -2.54
N ARG A 212 -16.26 -2.68 -1.50
CA ARG A 212 -15.41 -2.31 -0.35
C ARG A 212 -15.68 -3.17 0.88
N THR A 213 -14.65 -3.33 1.70
CA THR A 213 -14.72 -4.08 2.96
C THR A 213 -15.11 -3.17 4.12
N TYR A 214 -16.05 -3.61 4.94
CA TYR A 214 -16.61 -2.85 6.06
C TYR A 214 -16.72 -3.67 7.35
N ALA A 215 -16.81 -2.96 8.48
CA ALA A 215 -17.18 -3.52 9.76
C ALA A 215 -18.69 -3.31 9.96
N LEU A 216 -19.46 -4.40 9.87
CA LEU A 216 -20.91 -4.42 10.08
C LEU A 216 -21.22 -4.84 11.52
N ARG A 217 -21.80 -3.94 12.31
CA ARG A 217 -22.29 -4.24 13.65
C ARG A 217 -23.80 -4.46 13.63
N ARG A 218 -24.23 -5.65 14.04
CA ARG A 218 -25.62 -6.03 14.28
C ARG A 218 -25.95 -5.85 15.76
N ILE A 219 -27.06 -5.20 16.07
CA ILE A 219 -27.59 -5.02 17.43
C ILE A 219 -29.03 -5.54 17.45
N GLU A 220 -29.28 -6.48 18.35
CA GLU A 220 -30.57 -7.16 18.47
C GLU A 220 -31.52 -6.45 19.42
N ASN A 221 -32.82 -6.72 19.27
CA ASN A 221 -33.88 -6.30 20.19
C ASN A 221 -33.97 -4.78 20.40
N VAL A 222 -33.55 -3.99 19.40
CA VAL A 222 -33.62 -2.53 19.43
C VAL A 222 -34.96 -2.06 18.88
N ARG A 223 -35.66 -1.21 19.65
CA ARG A 223 -36.82 -0.47 19.15
C ARG A 223 -36.37 0.89 18.63
N THR A 224 -36.41 1.09 17.32
CA THR A 224 -36.06 2.37 16.69
C THR A 224 -36.84 2.57 15.39
N THR A 225 -36.79 3.76 14.82
CA THR A 225 -37.38 4.08 13.52
C THR A 225 -36.31 4.41 12.49
N PRO A 226 -36.52 4.15 11.19
CA PRO A 226 -35.56 4.53 10.15
C PRO A 226 -35.19 6.03 10.19
N ALA A 227 -36.12 6.91 10.57
CA ALA A 227 -35.87 8.34 10.70
C ALA A 227 -34.84 8.67 11.80
N ILE A 228 -34.95 8.02 12.98
CA ILE A 228 -33.99 8.19 14.08
C ILE A 228 -32.60 7.72 13.65
N VAL A 229 -32.54 6.55 13.01
CA VAL A 229 -31.29 5.96 12.52
C VAL A 229 -30.62 6.87 11.49
N GLN A 230 -31.39 7.39 10.54
CA GLN A 230 -30.87 8.28 9.50
C GLN A 230 -30.38 9.60 10.10
N GLN A 231 -31.09 10.18 11.07
CA GLN A 231 -30.66 11.41 11.75
C GLN A 231 -29.31 11.24 12.45
N ALA A 232 -29.09 10.12 13.14
CA ALA A 232 -27.80 9.83 13.77
C ALA A 232 -26.68 9.72 12.72
N VAL A 233 -26.93 9.01 11.61
CA VAL A 233 -25.96 8.87 10.52
C VAL A 233 -25.61 10.22 9.89
N GLU A 234 -26.60 11.07 9.59
CA GLU A 234 -26.38 12.40 9.02
C GLU A 234 -25.60 13.33 9.94
N THR A 235 -25.75 13.16 11.25
CA THR A 235 -25.00 13.90 12.27
C THR A 235 -23.52 13.48 12.25
N TRP A 236 -23.24 12.18 12.36
CA TRP A 236 -21.88 11.66 12.45
C TRP A 236 -21.11 11.66 11.13
N LYS A 237 -21.79 11.64 9.98
CA LYS A 237 -21.14 11.81 8.65
C LYS A 237 -20.43 13.15 8.48
N ARG A 238 -20.84 14.18 9.22
CA ARG A 238 -20.23 15.52 9.13
C ARG A 238 -18.94 15.64 9.93
N ILE A 239 -18.68 14.69 10.83
CA ILE A 239 -17.52 14.70 11.71
C ILE A 239 -16.45 13.79 11.13
N VAL A 240 -15.31 14.38 10.75
CA VAL A 240 -14.18 13.64 10.18
C VAL A 240 -12.94 13.93 11.01
N HIS A 241 -12.32 12.88 11.53
CA HIS A 241 -11.06 12.96 12.26
C HIS A 241 -10.32 11.63 12.15
N SER A 242 -8.99 11.67 12.15
CA SER A 242 -8.13 10.48 11.97
C SER A 242 -8.34 9.44 13.08
N SER A 243 -8.65 9.85 14.30
CA SER A 243 -8.88 8.97 15.45
C SER A 243 -10.34 8.59 15.66
N LEU A 244 -11.24 8.84 14.70
CA LEU A 244 -12.64 8.42 14.75
C LEU A 244 -12.89 7.40 13.63
N VAL A 245 -13.54 6.27 13.95
CA VAL A 245 -13.98 5.32 12.91
C VAL A 245 -15.20 5.90 12.20
N PRO A 246 -15.14 6.14 10.87
CA PRO A 246 -16.28 6.67 10.12
C PRO A 246 -17.50 5.75 10.19
N LEU A 247 -18.67 6.36 10.44
CA LEU A 247 -19.99 5.72 10.30
C LEU A 247 -20.54 6.00 8.90
N HIS A 248 -20.58 4.97 8.04
CA HIS A 248 -21.03 5.11 6.65
C HIS A 248 -22.54 5.03 6.51
N ARG A 249 -23.17 4.04 7.15
CA ARG A 249 -24.62 3.80 7.10
C ARG A 249 -25.08 3.17 8.39
N ALA A 250 -26.36 3.36 8.70
CA ALA A 250 -27.06 2.52 9.65
C ALA A 250 -28.49 2.30 9.13
N PHE A 251 -29.07 1.13 9.43
CA PHE A 251 -30.38 0.74 8.93
C PHE A 251 -30.97 -0.40 9.75
N VAL A 252 -32.29 -0.57 9.70
CA VAL A 252 -33.00 -1.70 10.29
C VAL A 252 -33.26 -2.73 9.19
N SER A 253 -32.94 -3.99 9.45
CA SER A 253 -33.16 -5.12 8.53
C SER A 253 -33.20 -6.42 9.32
N HIS A 254 -33.76 -7.51 8.81
CA HIS A 254 -33.69 -8.84 9.47
C HIS A 254 -34.04 -8.84 10.98
N GLY A 255 -34.97 -7.97 11.41
CA GLY A 255 -35.34 -7.82 12.83
C GLY A 255 -34.27 -7.21 13.75
N ALA A 256 -33.20 -6.63 13.20
CA ALA A 256 -32.08 -6.05 13.94
C ALA A 256 -31.66 -4.67 13.39
N LEU A 257 -30.91 -3.92 14.20
CA LEU A 257 -30.29 -2.66 13.81
C LEU A 257 -28.86 -2.90 13.38
N PHE A 258 -28.46 -2.34 12.24
CA PHE A 258 -27.12 -2.47 11.67
C PHE A 258 -26.41 -1.13 11.59
N PHE A 259 -25.13 -1.12 11.92
CA PHE A 259 -24.19 -0.01 11.70
C PHE A 259 -23.07 -0.49 10.79
N LEU A 260 -22.89 0.19 9.66
CA LEU A 260 -21.82 -0.05 8.70
C LEU A 260 -20.73 1.00 8.92
N CYS A 261 -19.59 0.54 9.43
CA CYS A 261 -18.44 1.37 9.76
C CYS A 261 -17.23 1.00 8.91
N GLU A 262 -16.26 1.91 8.83
CA GLU A 262 -14.96 1.60 8.21
C GLU A 262 -14.30 0.40 8.88
N PHE A 263 -13.77 -0.53 8.08
CA PHE A 263 -12.98 -1.66 8.57
C PHE A 263 -11.49 -1.33 8.57
N TYR A 264 -10.81 -1.61 9.67
CA TYR A 264 -9.36 -1.48 9.78
C TYR A 264 -8.74 -2.87 10.01
N PRO A 265 -8.06 -3.45 9.02
CA PRO A 265 -7.47 -4.79 9.14
C PRO A 265 -6.38 -4.80 10.21
N GLY A 266 -6.39 -5.85 11.04
CA GLY A 266 -5.47 -6.01 12.17
C GLY A 266 -5.73 -5.07 13.35
N ALA A 267 -6.83 -4.31 13.35
CA ALA A 267 -7.18 -3.46 14.48
C ALA A 267 -7.55 -4.29 15.72
N VAL A 268 -6.96 -3.96 16.86
CA VAL A 268 -7.23 -4.60 18.15
C VAL A 268 -7.68 -3.57 19.17
N SER A 269 -8.59 -3.91 20.07
CA SER A 269 -8.99 -2.97 21.14
C SER A 269 -7.87 -2.76 22.17
N LEU A 270 -7.82 -1.58 22.80
CA LEU A 270 -6.91 -1.32 23.94
C LEU A 270 -7.09 -2.37 25.04
N HIS A 271 -8.35 -2.78 25.27
CA HIS A 271 -8.65 -3.85 26.22
C HIS A 271 -7.95 -5.15 25.85
N GLN A 272 -8.07 -5.62 24.61
CA GLN A 272 -7.39 -6.84 24.17
C GLN A 272 -5.87 -6.71 24.26
N LYS A 273 -5.31 -5.59 23.81
CA LYS A 273 -3.84 -5.38 23.73
C LYS A 273 -3.18 -5.25 25.11
N TYR A 274 -3.78 -4.49 26.04
CA TYR A 274 -3.10 -4.13 27.29
C TYR A 274 -3.73 -4.75 28.55
N ILE A 275 -5.06 -4.95 28.57
CA ILE A 275 -5.76 -5.46 29.76
C ILE A 275 -5.82 -6.98 29.72
N ALA A 276 -6.42 -7.56 28.67
CA ALA A 276 -6.58 -9.01 28.54
C ALA A 276 -5.23 -9.73 28.38
N ALA A 277 -4.32 -9.16 27.59
CA ALA A 277 -2.97 -9.70 27.41
C ALA A 277 -1.98 -9.27 28.52
N SER A 278 -2.40 -8.39 29.45
CA SER A 278 -1.54 -7.83 30.52
C SER A 278 -0.22 -7.22 30.02
N ALA A 279 -0.19 -6.71 28.78
CA ALA A 279 0.99 -6.09 28.20
C ALA A 279 1.26 -4.73 28.87
N ALA A 280 2.54 -4.44 29.19
CA ALA A 280 2.92 -3.15 29.75
C ALA A 280 3.01 -2.08 28.64
N PRO A 281 2.22 -0.99 28.70
CA PRO A 281 2.36 0.11 27.75
C PRO A 281 3.61 0.93 28.06
N SER A 282 4.28 1.42 27.01
CA SER A 282 5.31 2.44 27.16
C SER A 282 4.67 3.78 27.55
N GLU A 283 5.42 4.62 28.27
CA GLU A 283 4.92 5.95 28.62
C GLU A 283 4.67 6.80 27.36
N ALA A 284 5.54 6.69 26.36
CA ALA A 284 5.36 7.36 25.06
C ALA A 284 4.01 7.01 24.42
N PHE A 285 3.59 5.74 24.47
CA PHE A 285 2.29 5.33 23.96
C PHE A 285 1.13 5.94 24.75
N LEU A 286 1.25 6.07 26.08
CA LEU A 286 0.20 6.70 26.91
C LEU A 286 0.03 8.18 26.56
N TRP A 287 1.13 8.89 26.28
CA TRP A 287 1.10 10.26 25.77
C TRP A 287 0.45 10.34 24.39
N THR A 288 0.85 9.49 23.44
CA THR A 288 0.20 9.40 22.11
C THR A 288 -1.30 9.10 22.22
N LEU A 289 -1.69 8.15 23.07
CA LEU A 289 -3.10 7.81 23.34
C LEU A 289 -3.87 9.04 23.84
N LEU A 290 -3.32 9.75 24.83
CA LEU A 290 -3.95 10.93 25.42
C LEU A 290 -4.06 12.09 24.41
N THR A 291 -2.99 12.37 23.66
CA THR A 291 -2.94 13.40 22.62
C THR A 291 -3.95 13.13 21.50
N GLN A 292 -3.99 11.89 20.98
CA GLN A 292 -4.92 11.52 19.92
C GLN A 292 -6.38 11.49 20.38
N LEU A 293 -6.66 11.08 21.63
CA LEU A 293 -8.01 11.16 22.22
C LEU A 293 -8.45 12.62 22.41
N SER A 294 -7.57 13.48 22.95
CA SER A 294 -7.83 14.91 23.13
C SER A 294 -8.14 15.59 21.80
N GLY A 295 -7.36 15.30 20.75
CA GLY A 295 -7.59 15.80 19.40
C GLY A 295 -8.96 15.38 18.84
N ALA A 296 -9.36 14.12 19.04
CA ALA A 296 -10.65 13.60 18.61
C ALA A 296 -11.83 14.26 19.35
N LEU A 297 -11.75 14.35 20.68
CA LEU A 297 -12.78 14.97 21.50
C LEU A 297 -12.94 16.45 21.19
N ARG A 298 -11.84 17.17 20.89
CA ARG A 298 -11.89 18.59 20.51
C ARG A 298 -12.78 18.82 19.29
N VAL A 299 -12.67 17.96 18.27
CA VAL A 299 -13.49 18.06 17.04
C VAL A 299 -14.95 17.71 17.33
N VAL A 300 -15.21 16.65 18.11
CA VAL A 300 -16.58 16.21 18.44
C VAL A 300 -17.28 17.26 19.31
N HIS A 301 -16.61 17.79 20.34
CA HIS A 301 -17.20 18.75 21.28
C HIS A 301 -17.40 20.12 20.64
N ALA A 302 -16.51 20.55 19.73
CA ALA A 302 -16.71 21.75 18.93
C ALA A 302 -17.98 21.69 18.06
N ALA A 303 -18.35 20.49 17.60
CA ALA A 303 -19.60 20.25 16.87
C ALA A 303 -20.84 20.11 17.77
N GLN A 304 -20.73 20.37 19.08
CA GLN A 304 -21.81 20.22 20.07
C GLN A 304 -22.33 18.77 20.16
N LEU A 305 -21.42 17.81 20.00
CA LEU A 305 -21.68 16.38 20.17
C LEU A 305 -20.86 15.82 21.34
N ALA A 306 -21.14 14.57 21.70
CA ALA A 306 -20.37 13.78 22.66
C ALA A 306 -20.20 12.36 22.11
N CYS A 307 -19.08 11.71 22.42
CA CYS A 307 -18.78 10.35 21.98
C CYS A 307 -19.60 9.30 22.74
N LYS A 308 -19.89 9.55 24.03
CA LYS A 308 -20.69 8.73 24.96
C LYS A 308 -20.12 7.34 25.30
N ALA A 309 -19.32 6.74 24.42
CA ALA A 309 -18.77 5.39 24.56
C ALA A 309 -17.24 5.38 24.57
N ILE A 310 -16.63 6.17 25.45
CA ILE A 310 -15.16 6.19 25.65
C ILE A 310 -14.77 5.10 26.65
N HIS A 311 -14.29 3.95 26.14
CA HIS A 311 -13.77 2.86 26.97
C HIS A 311 -12.78 1.98 26.20
N ALA A 312 -11.94 1.23 26.93
CA ALA A 312 -10.84 0.47 26.34
C ALA A 312 -11.27 -0.58 25.29
N ARG A 313 -12.53 -1.06 25.34
CA ARG A 313 -13.08 -2.00 24.34
C ARG A 313 -13.54 -1.32 23.04
N ARG A 314 -13.69 0.01 23.03
CA ARG A 314 -14.16 0.81 21.88
C ARG A 314 -13.09 1.76 21.34
N ILE A 315 -11.87 1.69 21.87
CA ILE A 315 -10.72 2.36 21.29
C ILE A 315 -9.84 1.27 20.68
N LEU A 316 -9.73 1.32 19.36
CA LEU A 316 -8.93 0.40 18.56
C LEU A 316 -7.53 0.98 18.38
N VAL A 317 -6.53 0.10 18.36
CA VAL A 317 -5.15 0.42 17.98
C VAL A 317 -4.89 -0.25 16.64
N THR A 318 -4.30 0.49 15.70
CA THR A 318 -3.79 -0.05 14.43
C THR A 318 -2.28 0.10 14.35
N ALA A 319 -1.70 -0.11 13.18
CA ALA A 319 -0.30 0.18 12.90
C ALA A 319 0.13 1.59 13.34
N HIS A 320 1.40 1.71 13.71
CA HIS A 320 2.06 2.95 14.17
C HIS A 320 1.37 3.61 15.37
N ASP A 321 0.90 2.80 16.32
CA ASP A 321 0.26 3.25 17.57
C ASP A 321 -0.95 4.20 17.38
N ARG A 322 -1.53 4.22 16.19
CA ARG A 322 -2.69 5.06 15.88
C ARG A 322 -3.96 4.51 16.51
N ILE A 323 -4.65 5.34 17.28
CA ILE A 323 -5.88 4.99 17.99
C ILE A 323 -7.11 5.44 17.21
N ARG A 324 -8.21 4.69 17.35
CA ARG A 324 -9.51 4.99 16.72
C ARG A 324 -10.68 4.67 17.62
N ILE A 325 -11.53 5.66 17.88
CA ILE A 325 -12.78 5.50 18.63
C ILE A 325 -13.83 4.89 17.70
N THR A 326 -14.39 3.73 18.07
CA THR A 326 -15.44 3.03 17.32
C THR A 326 -16.78 3.03 18.05
N GLY A 327 -17.88 2.85 17.31
CA GLY A 327 -19.23 2.81 17.88
C GLY A 327 -19.89 4.19 18.05
N LEU A 328 -19.38 5.20 17.36
CA LEU A 328 -19.99 6.53 17.29
C LEU A 328 -21.39 6.44 16.67
N GLY A 329 -22.33 7.23 17.19
CA GLY A 329 -23.72 7.24 16.75
C GLY A 329 -24.57 6.04 17.19
N VAL A 330 -23.98 5.00 17.80
CA VAL A 330 -24.74 3.85 18.30
C VAL A 330 -25.66 4.27 19.44
N LEU A 331 -25.11 4.91 20.48
CA LEU A 331 -25.89 5.37 21.63
C LEU A 331 -26.90 6.48 21.26
N ASP A 332 -26.64 7.25 20.21
CA ASP A 332 -27.59 8.26 19.71
C ASP A 332 -28.89 7.64 19.20
N VAL A 333 -28.81 6.43 18.64
CA VAL A 333 -29.98 5.66 18.20
C VAL A 333 -30.58 4.88 19.35
N LEU A 334 -29.76 4.20 20.15
CA LEU A 334 -30.23 3.31 21.23
C LEU A 334 -30.89 4.07 22.38
N GLU A 335 -30.40 5.28 22.69
CA GLU A 335 -30.88 6.10 23.81
C GLU A 335 -31.71 7.29 23.32
N TYR A 336 -32.17 7.28 22.06
CA TYR A 336 -32.87 8.42 21.45
C TYR A 336 -34.04 8.95 22.30
N ASP A 337 -34.85 8.05 22.88
CA ASP A 337 -35.99 8.44 23.71
C ASP A 337 -35.55 8.97 25.09
N SER A 338 -34.52 8.37 25.70
CA SER A 338 -33.92 8.86 26.95
C SER A 338 -33.27 10.24 26.76
N LEU A 339 -32.77 10.54 25.55
CA LEU A 339 -32.21 11.85 25.19
C LEU A 339 -33.28 12.93 25.00
N LYS A 340 -34.58 12.59 24.95
CA LYS A 340 -35.67 13.59 24.92
C LYS A 340 -35.77 14.38 26.22
N SER A 341 -35.32 13.83 27.36
CA SER A 341 -35.16 14.57 28.62
C SER A 341 -33.88 15.43 28.65
N LYS A 342 -33.10 15.44 27.56
CA LYS A 342 -31.88 16.20 27.29
C LYS A 342 -30.97 16.38 28.51
N PRO A 343 -30.15 15.37 28.88
CA PRO A 343 -28.90 15.71 29.57
C PRO A 343 -28.19 16.80 28.77
N ARG A 344 -27.77 17.88 29.45
CA ARG A 344 -27.07 18.99 28.79
C ARG A 344 -25.84 18.41 28.09
N VAL A 345 -25.64 18.75 26.81
CA VAL A 345 -24.50 18.23 26.01
C VAL A 345 -23.19 18.38 26.77
N GLU A 346 -23.01 19.50 27.48
CA GLU A 346 -21.87 19.76 28.36
C GLU A 346 -21.63 18.67 29.42
N SER A 347 -22.68 18.06 29.98
CA SER A 347 -22.55 16.97 30.94
C SER A 347 -22.01 15.70 30.27
N LEU A 348 -22.48 15.39 29.07
CA LEU A 348 -21.98 14.25 28.29
C LEU A 348 -20.53 14.48 27.84
N GLN A 349 -20.18 15.72 27.50
CA GLN A 349 -18.81 16.11 27.16
C GLN A 349 -17.86 15.99 28.36
N ARG A 350 -18.31 16.39 29.55
CA ARG A 350 -17.55 16.18 30.80
C ARG A 350 -17.37 14.69 31.09
N GLU A 351 -18.39 13.88 30.84
CA GLU A 351 -18.31 12.43 30.99
C GLU A 351 -17.31 11.80 30.00
N ASP A 352 -17.26 12.25 28.74
CA ASP A 352 -16.23 11.81 27.79
C ASP A 352 -14.81 12.06 28.35
N VAL A 353 -14.56 13.26 28.89
CA VAL A 353 -13.25 13.64 29.47
C VAL A 353 -12.91 12.79 30.69
N TRP A 354 -13.87 12.58 31.59
CA TRP A 354 -13.68 11.70 32.75
C TRP A 354 -13.37 10.25 32.33
N ASN A 355 -14.05 9.75 31.30
CA ASN A 355 -13.83 8.42 30.77
C ASN A 355 -12.45 8.27 30.09
N VAL A 356 -11.86 9.33 29.55
CA VAL A 356 -10.44 9.31 29.12
C VAL A 356 -9.51 8.98 30.29
N GLY A 357 -9.74 9.59 31.46
CA GLY A 357 -8.99 9.28 32.70
C GLY A 357 -9.10 7.81 33.08
N LYS A 358 -10.31 7.24 33.02
CA LYS A 358 -10.54 5.79 33.29
C LYS A 358 -9.82 4.90 32.28
N VAL A 359 -9.81 5.27 31.00
CA VAL A 359 -9.10 4.51 29.95
C VAL A 359 -7.60 4.53 30.20
N LEU A 360 -7.02 5.70 30.47
CA LEU A 360 -5.59 5.83 30.76
C LEU A 360 -5.20 5.03 32.00
N TYR A 361 -5.95 5.19 33.09
CA TYR A 361 -5.78 4.38 34.29
C TYR A 361 -5.83 2.89 33.95
N ALA A 362 -6.82 2.46 33.16
CA ALA A 362 -7.02 1.05 32.90
C ALA A 362 -5.93 0.43 32.03
N VAL A 363 -5.42 1.19 31.05
CA VAL A 363 -4.31 0.76 30.19
C VAL A 363 -2.99 0.76 30.97
N ALA A 364 -2.70 1.82 31.74
CA ALA A 364 -1.46 1.94 32.50
C ALA A 364 -1.38 0.93 33.67
N SER A 365 -2.47 0.73 34.40
CA SER A 365 -2.54 -0.25 35.50
C SER A 365 -2.85 -1.68 35.04
N ARG A 366 -3.23 -1.86 33.77
CA ARG A 366 -3.67 -3.14 33.16
C ARG A 366 -4.87 -3.77 33.87
N ARG A 367 -5.73 -2.94 34.46
CA ARG A 367 -6.93 -3.35 35.23
C ARG A 367 -8.07 -2.40 34.93
N GLU A 368 -9.31 -2.87 34.87
CA GLU A 368 -10.44 -1.95 34.69
C GLU A 368 -10.56 -0.99 35.90
N TRP A 369 -10.91 0.27 35.61
CA TRP A 369 -11.09 1.29 36.64
C TRP A 369 -12.31 0.95 37.51
N HIS A 370 -12.13 1.02 38.82
CA HIS A 370 -13.20 0.93 39.81
C HIS A 370 -12.92 1.89 40.96
N ALA A 371 -13.94 2.54 41.53
CA ALA A 371 -13.74 3.52 42.60
C ALA A 371 -12.95 2.96 43.81
N SER A 372 -13.12 1.67 44.12
CA SER A 372 -12.40 1.00 45.22
C SER A 372 -10.92 0.70 44.92
N ASN A 373 -10.52 0.60 43.64
CA ASN A 373 -9.14 0.27 43.27
C ASN A 373 -8.32 1.48 42.81
N GLN A 374 -8.95 2.65 42.68
CA GLN A 374 -8.32 3.88 42.17
C GLN A 374 -7.00 4.22 42.88
N LEU A 375 -6.99 4.31 44.21
CA LEU A 375 -5.80 4.67 44.99
C LEU A 375 -4.64 3.70 44.78
N GLN A 376 -4.94 2.38 44.76
CA GLN A 376 -3.92 1.36 44.55
C GLN A 376 -3.32 1.46 43.14
N GLY A 377 -4.17 1.55 42.11
CA GLY A 377 -3.66 1.62 40.73
C GLY A 377 -2.89 2.91 40.44
N LEU A 378 -3.26 4.04 41.04
CA LEU A 378 -2.49 5.28 40.95
C LEU A 378 -1.13 5.15 41.64
N THR A 379 -1.07 4.47 42.79
CA THR A 379 0.19 4.17 43.48
C THR A 379 1.09 3.27 42.63
N ASP A 380 0.52 2.23 42.01
CA ASP A 380 1.22 1.35 41.08
C ASP A 380 1.77 2.15 39.87
N MET A 381 0.96 3.04 39.29
CA MET A 381 1.36 3.89 38.17
C MET A 381 2.54 4.82 38.52
N ARG A 382 2.51 5.45 39.70
CA ARG A 382 3.57 6.36 40.17
C ARG A 382 4.94 5.67 40.33
N SER A 383 4.96 4.35 40.43
CA SER A 383 6.21 3.58 40.50
C SER A 383 6.85 3.30 39.13
N ILE A 384 6.09 3.49 38.04
CA ILE A 384 6.49 3.11 36.67
C ILE A 384 6.60 4.33 35.76
N TYR A 385 5.68 5.28 35.89
CA TYR A 385 5.49 6.41 34.97
C TYR A 385 5.86 7.73 35.61
N SER A 386 6.11 8.75 34.77
CA SER A 386 6.39 10.11 35.25
C SER A 386 5.29 10.67 36.15
N SER A 387 5.70 11.54 37.07
CA SER A 387 4.78 12.25 37.96
C SER A 387 3.79 13.09 37.18
N THR A 388 4.19 13.70 36.07
CA THR A 388 3.33 14.51 35.20
C THR A 388 2.18 13.69 34.63
N LEU A 389 2.45 12.50 34.08
CA LEU A 389 1.40 11.64 33.55
C LEU A 389 0.42 11.21 34.65
N CYS A 390 0.95 10.79 35.80
CA CYS A 390 0.14 10.35 36.92
C CYS A 390 -0.76 11.49 37.43
N GLN A 391 -0.24 12.71 37.55
CA GLN A 391 -1.01 13.90 37.95
C GLN A 391 -2.14 14.21 36.98
N ILE A 392 -1.91 14.11 35.67
CA ILE A 392 -2.99 14.34 34.68
C ILE A 392 -4.09 13.29 34.80
N VAL A 393 -3.71 12.01 34.98
CA VAL A 393 -4.70 10.93 35.17
C VAL A 393 -5.49 11.15 36.46
N GLU A 394 -4.83 11.53 37.56
CA GLU A 394 -5.49 11.91 38.81
C GLU A 394 -6.47 13.07 38.62
N ASN A 395 -6.02 14.15 37.96
CA ASN A 395 -6.84 15.31 37.67
C ASN A 395 -8.08 14.98 36.80
N LEU A 396 -7.94 14.06 35.85
CA LEU A 396 -9.07 13.57 35.05
C LEU A 396 -10.04 12.74 35.88
N LEU A 397 -9.54 11.85 36.76
CA LEU A 397 -10.38 10.99 37.59
C LEU A 397 -11.12 11.77 38.68
N ASP A 398 -10.47 12.78 39.26
CA ASP A 398 -11.04 13.70 40.25
C ASP A 398 -11.90 14.80 39.60
N GLN A 399 -12.00 14.81 38.27
CA GLN A 399 -12.77 15.77 37.47
C GLN A 399 -12.33 17.23 37.64
N THR A 400 -11.07 17.46 38.05
CA THR A 400 -10.48 18.80 38.09
C THR A 400 -10.22 19.34 36.69
N ILE A 401 -9.88 18.44 35.75
CA ILE A 401 -9.93 18.69 34.31
C ILE A 401 -11.31 18.24 33.82
N SER A 402 -12.15 19.21 33.46
CA SER A 402 -13.58 18.99 33.22
C SER A 402 -14.01 19.16 31.77
N ASN A 403 -13.16 19.76 30.94
CA ASN A 403 -13.40 20.01 29.52
C ASN A 403 -12.13 19.76 28.69
N VAL A 404 -12.30 19.64 27.37
CA VAL A 404 -11.20 19.32 26.45
C VAL A 404 -10.19 20.46 26.33
N GLN A 405 -10.61 21.71 26.52
CA GLN A 405 -9.72 22.87 26.49
C GLN A 405 -8.72 22.80 27.65
N GLU A 406 -9.19 22.52 28.87
CA GLU A 406 -8.33 22.26 30.04
C GLU A 406 -7.40 21.06 29.82
N LEU A 407 -7.92 19.97 29.24
CA LEU A 407 -7.10 18.79 28.91
C LEU A 407 -6.01 19.09 27.88
N SER A 408 -6.25 20.01 26.94
CA SER A 408 -5.27 20.34 25.91
C SER A 408 -4.08 21.15 26.43
N GLN A 409 -4.24 21.89 27.53
CA GLN A 409 -3.19 22.75 28.08
C GLN A 409 -1.92 22.00 28.51
N PRO A 410 -1.98 20.90 29.29
CA PRO A 410 -0.79 20.14 29.67
C PRO A 410 -0.20 19.30 28.53
N LEU A 411 -0.85 19.23 27.36
CA LEU A 411 -0.42 18.37 26.24
C LEU A 411 0.36 19.12 25.16
N HIS A 412 0.64 20.41 25.31
CA HIS A 412 1.26 21.23 24.26
C HIS A 412 2.58 20.67 23.74
N ASP A 413 3.50 20.26 24.61
CA ASP A 413 4.80 19.73 24.18
C ASP A 413 4.63 18.38 23.45
N HIS A 414 3.80 17.50 24.00
CA HIS A 414 3.50 16.19 23.42
C HIS A 414 2.72 16.27 22.09
N LEU A 415 2.00 17.37 21.83
CA LEU A 415 1.37 17.63 20.54
C LEU A 415 2.42 17.85 19.44
N PHE A 416 3.53 18.53 19.75
CA PHE A 416 4.63 18.71 18.79
C PHE A 416 5.37 17.39 18.53
N ASP A 417 5.58 16.58 19.57
CA ASP A 417 6.18 15.24 19.43
C ASP A 417 5.32 14.32 18.54
N GLU A 418 4.00 14.35 18.72
CA GLU A 418 3.07 13.58 17.90
C GLU A 418 3.06 14.10 16.45
N LEU A 419 3.05 15.42 16.24
CA LEU A 419 3.10 16.02 14.91
C LEU A 419 4.38 15.64 14.15
N ASP A 420 5.52 15.72 14.82
CA ASP A 420 6.82 15.32 14.29
C ASP A 420 6.88 13.81 13.98
N THR A 421 6.26 12.98 14.84
CA THR A 421 6.12 11.54 14.58
C THR A 421 5.25 11.25 13.37
N GLN A 422 4.12 11.95 13.20
CA GLN A 422 3.27 11.81 12.01
C GLN A 422 3.97 12.30 10.74
N ALA A 423 4.76 13.37 10.81
CA ALA A 423 5.55 13.87 9.68
C ALA A 423 6.61 12.84 9.24
N ARG A 424 7.37 12.26 10.18
CA ARG A 424 8.31 11.17 9.88
C ARG A 424 7.66 9.95 9.24
N LEU A 425 6.47 9.58 9.72
CA LEU A 425 5.72 8.47 9.13
C LEU A 425 5.26 8.80 7.71
N ALA A 426 4.87 10.05 7.44
CA ALA A 426 4.52 10.50 6.09
C ALA A 426 5.73 10.43 5.14
N ASP A 427 6.89 10.95 5.56
CA ASP A 427 8.13 10.91 4.77
C ASP A 427 8.57 9.47 4.46
N GLU A 428 8.47 8.56 5.45
CA GLU A 428 8.78 7.13 5.23
C GLU A 428 7.79 6.48 4.26
N CYS A 429 6.49 6.78 4.37
CA CYS A 429 5.49 6.27 3.44
C CYS A 429 5.73 6.79 2.01
N GLU A 430 6.09 8.07 1.86
CA GLU A 430 6.44 8.67 0.57
C GLU A 430 7.70 8.03 -0.03
N HIS A 431 8.71 7.76 0.79
CA HIS A 431 9.92 7.06 0.35
C HIS A 431 9.61 5.66 -0.19
N GLN A 432 8.82 4.87 0.54
CA GLN A 432 8.42 3.53 0.11
C GLN A 432 7.52 3.57 -1.14
N LEU A 433 6.59 4.53 -1.20
CA LEU A 433 5.75 4.73 -2.38
C LEU A 433 6.56 5.11 -3.62
N ALA A 434 7.58 5.97 -3.48
CA ALA A 434 8.47 6.34 -4.57
C ALA A 434 9.26 5.13 -5.08
N SER A 435 9.74 4.27 -4.18
CA SER A 435 10.41 3.02 -4.53
C SER A 435 9.48 2.08 -5.31
N GLU A 436 8.26 1.86 -4.82
CA GLU A 436 7.29 0.99 -5.50
C GLU A 436 6.80 1.58 -6.83
N TYR A 437 6.71 2.91 -6.95
CA TYR A 437 6.44 3.57 -8.22
C TYR A 437 7.54 3.28 -9.26
N GLN A 438 8.82 3.36 -8.86
CA GLN A 438 9.94 3.00 -9.74
C GLN A 438 9.89 1.53 -10.14
N ASN A 439 9.60 0.63 -9.19
CA ASN A 439 9.41 -0.80 -9.47
C ASN A 439 8.26 -1.03 -10.46
N GLY A 440 7.14 -0.31 -10.32
CA GLY A 440 5.99 -0.39 -11.22
C GLY A 440 6.33 0.06 -12.65
N ARG A 441 7.10 1.14 -12.82
CA ARG A 441 7.58 1.58 -14.14
C ARG A 441 8.49 0.53 -14.78
N MET A 442 9.43 0.00 -14.01
CA MET A 442 10.33 -1.06 -14.45
C MET A 442 9.56 -2.33 -14.86
N LEU A 443 8.55 -2.73 -14.08
CA LEU A 443 7.67 -3.86 -14.42
C LEU A 443 6.95 -3.64 -15.76
N LEU A 444 6.39 -2.45 -15.99
CA LEU A 444 5.73 -2.13 -17.25
C LEU A 444 6.70 -2.16 -18.43
N LEU A 445 7.94 -1.68 -18.24
CA LEU A 445 8.98 -1.73 -19.26
C LEU A 445 9.42 -3.17 -19.56
N LEU A 446 9.58 -4.00 -18.52
CA LEU A 446 9.85 -5.44 -18.65
C LEU A 446 8.72 -6.16 -19.40
N MET A 447 7.46 -5.85 -19.09
CA MET A 447 6.32 -6.41 -19.82
C MET A 447 6.33 -6.00 -21.29
N LYS A 448 6.63 -4.72 -21.59
CA LYS A 448 6.79 -4.27 -22.98
C LYS A 448 7.89 -5.06 -23.67
N LEU A 449 9.11 -5.06 -23.12
CA LEU A 449 10.26 -5.80 -23.67
C LEU A 449 9.93 -7.28 -23.88
N GLY A 450 9.30 -7.95 -22.90
CA GLY A 450 8.87 -9.33 -23.00
C GLY A 450 7.80 -9.57 -24.07
N LEU A 451 6.94 -8.59 -24.35
CA LEU A 451 5.96 -8.68 -25.43
C LEU A 451 6.57 -8.45 -26.82
N VAL A 452 7.65 -7.66 -26.95
CA VAL A 452 8.26 -7.37 -28.26
C VAL A 452 9.40 -8.32 -28.63
N ASN A 453 10.14 -8.82 -27.65
CA ASN A 453 11.22 -9.78 -27.89
C ASN A 453 10.65 -11.15 -28.32
N GLU A 454 11.36 -11.83 -29.22
CA GLU A 454 11.13 -13.24 -29.61
C GLU A 454 9.68 -13.61 -29.99
N ARG A 455 9.12 -12.96 -31.01
CA ARG A 455 7.75 -13.21 -31.51
C ARG A 455 7.70 -14.12 -32.75
N PRO A 456 7.58 -15.47 -32.62
CA PRO A 456 7.53 -16.44 -33.73
C PRO A 456 6.36 -16.28 -34.71
N GLU A 457 5.20 -15.80 -34.27
CA GLU A 457 3.94 -15.90 -35.06
C GLU A 457 3.83 -14.87 -36.20
N LEU A 458 4.72 -13.91 -36.17
CA LEU A 458 4.91 -12.90 -37.18
C LEU A 458 5.86 -13.42 -38.29
N TYR A 459 6.47 -14.61 -38.12
CA TYR A 459 7.44 -15.26 -39.01
C TYR A 459 6.85 -15.80 -40.34
N GLN A 460 6.17 -14.97 -41.13
CA GLN A 460 6.19 -15.17 -42.58
C GLN A 460 7.49 -14.66 -43.21
N ASP A 461 8.30 -13.95 -42.43
CA ASP A 461 9.63 -13.48 -42.80
C ASP A 461 10.66 -13.94 -41.74
N PRO A 462 11.57 -14.89 -42.06
CA PRO A 462 12.67 -15.30 -41.18
C PRO A 462 13.58 -14.15 -40.76
N SER A 463 13.58 -13.02 -41.50
CA SER A 463 14.37 -11.81 -41.20
C SER A 463 13.70 -10.87 -40.20
N TRP A 464 12.50 -11.22 -39.67
CA TRP A 464 11.74 -10.37 -38.75
C TRP A 464 12.54 -9.95 -37.52
N ALA A 465 13.29 -10.88 -36.92
CA ALA A 465 14.13 -10.63 -35.76
C ALA A 465 15.48 -9.99 -36.13
N GLU A 466 15.92 -10.11 -37.39
CA GLU A 466 17.28 -9.80 -37.83
C GLU A 466 17.44 -8.43 -38.49
N THR A 467 16.38 -7.61 -38.57
CA THR A 467 16.43 -6.31 -39.27
C THR A 467 16.05 -5.11 -38.39
N GLY A 468 16.93 -4.11 -38.39
CA GLY A 468 16.69 -2.77 -37.84
C GLY A 468 16.47 -2.71 -36.32
N ASP A 469 15.43 -1.98 -35.90
CA ASP A 469 15.10 -1.69 -34.50
C ASP A 469 14.92 -2.97 -33.66
N ARG A 470 14.45 -4.08 -34.25
CA ARG A 470 14.18 -5.34 -33.52
C ARG A 470 15.46 -6.10 -33.19
N TYR A 471 16.44 -6.08 -34.09
CA TYR A 471 17.75 -6.65 -33.83
C TYR A 471 18.47 -5.88 -32.71
N LEU A 472 18.34 -4.54 -32.71
CA LEU A 472 18.81 -3.70 -31.61
C LEU A 472 18.18 -4.11 -30.26
N LEU A 473 16.87 -4.36 -30.22
CA LEU A 473 16.19 -4.81 -28.99
C LEU A 473 16.63 -6.21 -28.54
N GLN A 474 16.90 -7.12 -29.49
CA GLN A 474 17.44 -8.44 -29.19
C GLN A 474 18.83 -8.35 -28.55
N LEU A 475 19.73 -7.53 -29.12
CA LEU A 475 21.06 -7.32 -28.55
C LEU A 475 20.98 -6.62 -27.20
N PHE A 476 20.08 -5.64 -27.05
CA PHE A 476 19.86 -4.98 -25.77
C PHE A 476 19.38 -5.95 -24.69
N ARG A 477 18.45 -6.85 -25.02
CA ARG A 477 18.03 -7.91 -24.08
C ARG A 477 19.21 -8.79 -23.67
N ASP A 478 20.02 -9.23 -24.64
CA ASP A 478 21.20 -10.05 -24.35
C ASP A 478 22.19 -9.30 -23.43
N TYR A 479 22.43 -8.00 -23.70
CA TYR A 479 23.25 -7.13 -22.85
C TYR A 479 22.73 -6.99 -21.41
N VAL A 480 21.41 -6.94 -21.22
CA VAL A 480 20.80 -6.75 -19.89
C VAL A 480 20.70 -8.07 -19.11
N PHE A 481 20.19 -9.13 -19.75
CA PHE A 481 19.76 -10.36 -19.05
C PHE A 481 20.68 -11.56 -19.27
N HIS A 482 21.50 -11.57 -20.32
CA HIS A 482 22.43 -12.67 -20.62
C HIS A 482 23.87 -12.26 -20.32
N GLN A 483 24.08 -11.73 -19.12
CA GLN A 483 25.38 -11.28 -18.66
C GLN A 483 26.33 -12.46 -18.52
N VAL A 484 27.59 -12.26 -18.93
CA VAL A 484 28.66 -13.24 -18.78
C VAL A 484 29.91 -12.57 -18.22
N ASP A 485 30.72 -13.31 -17.47
CA ASP A 485 32.03 -12.84 -17.01
C ASP A 485 33.13 -13.06 -18.07
N GLU A 486 34.36 -12.67 -17.74
CA GLU A 486 35.54 -12.83 -18.60
C GLU A 486 35.80 -14.30 -19.00
N MET A 487 35.29 -15.26 -18.22
CA MET A 487 35.40 -16.70 -18.48
C MET A 487 34.16 -17.27 -19.19
N ASN A 488 33.27 -16.39 -19.68
CA ASN A 488 32.01 -16.72 -20.33
C ASN A 488 31.03 -17.49 -19.42
N ARG A 489 31.13 -17.31 -18.10
CA ARG A 489 30.19 -17.89 -17.13
C ARG A 489 29.01 -16.96 -16.93
N PRO A 490 27.77 -17.48 -16.80
CA PRO A 490 26.59 -16.64 -16.58
C PRO A 490 26.72 -15.83 -15.29
N VAL A 491 26.43 -14.53 -15.39
CA VAL A 491 26.38 -13.60 -14.25
C VAL A 491 24.93 -13.18 -14.03
N VAL A 492 24.54 -13.08 -12.75
CA VAL A 492 23.22 -12.59 -12.36
C VAL A 492 23.44 -11.35 -11.48
N ASP A 493 23.71 -10.21 -12.13
CA ASP A 493 23.79 -8.91 -11.47
C ASP A 493 22.51 -8.11 -11.70
N PHE A 494 21.68 -8.03 -10.67
CA PHE A 494 20.45 -7.24 -10.69
C PHE A 494 20.72 -5.73 -10.61
N GLY A 495 21.87 -5.30 -10.09
CA GLY A 495 22.28 -3.90 -10.11
C GLY A 495 22.42 -3.40 -11.55
N HIS A 496 23.08 -4.19 -12.41
CA HIS A 496 23.18 -3.93 -13.84
C HIS A 496 21.80 -3.87 -14.51
N VAL A 497 20.93 -4.85 -14.25
CA VAL A 497 19.57 -4.88 -14.81
C VAL A 497 18.80 -3.61 -14.45
N VAL A 498 18.79 -3.24 -13.17
CA VAL A 498 18.05 -2.06 -12.68
C VAL A 498 18.63 -0.77 -13.27
N ASP A 499 19.96 -0.61 -13.31
CA ASP A 499 20.60 0.56 -13.91
C ASP A 499 20.25 0.71 -15.39
N CYS A 500 20.36 -0.38 -16.15
CA CYS A 500 20.00 -0.41 -17.57
C CYS A 500 18.53 -0.05 -17.80
N LEU A 501 17.62 -0.60 -17.00
CA LEU A 501 16.18 -0.32 -17.14
C LEU A 501 15.83 1.12 -16.73
N ASN A 502 16.47 1.67 -15.69
CA ASN A 502 16.29 3.07 -15.30
C ASN A 502 16.82 4.04 -16.37
N LYS A 503 17.99 3.76 -16.96
CA LYS A 503 18.56 4.54 -18.06
C LYS A 503 17.71 4.42 -19.33
N LEU A 504 17.15 3.25 -19.60
CA LEU A 504 16.21 3.03 -20.70
C LEU A 504 14.91 3.81 -20.51
N ASP A 505 14.30 3.72 -19.32
CA ASP A 505 13.03 4.38 -18.98
C ASP A 505 13.15 5.92 -18.95
N SER A 506 14.33 6.43 -18.59
CA SER A 506 14.65 7.87 -18.67
C SER A 506 15.13 8.33 -20.06
N ALA A 507 15.23 7.42 -21.04
CA ALA A 507 15.76 7.69 -22.37
C ALA A 507 17.12 8.42 -22.33
N SER A 508 18.05 7.88 -21.52
CA SER A 508 19.37 8.48 -21.32
C SER A 508 20.16 8.60 -22.64
N PRO A 509 20.90 9.70 -22.88
CA PRO A 509 21.77 9.84 -24.04
C PRO A 509 23.05 8.99 -23.93
N GLU A 510 23.29 8.33 -22.80
CA GLU A 510 24.42 7.42 -22.59
C GLU A 510 24.43 6.30 -23.62
N LYS A 511 25.61 6.05 -24.21
CA LYS A 511 25.83 5.02 -25.23
C LYS A 511 26.38 3.74 -24.60
N ILE A 512 25.87 2.61 -25.08
CA ILE A 512 26.27 1.25 -24.71
C ILE A 512 26.74 0.47 -25.93
N LEU A 513 27.62 -0.49 -25.69
CA LEU A 513 28.13 -1.43 -26.68
C LEU A 513 27.30 -2.71 -26.63
N LEU A 514 26.72 -3.08 -27.76
CA LEU A 514 25.85 -4.22 -27.94
C LEU A 514 26.50 -5.18 -28.94
N SER A 515 26.92 -6.36 -28.49
CA SER A 515 27.58 -7.36 -29.32
C SER A 515 26.65 -8.52 -29.66
N SER A 516 26.74 -9.03 -30.89
CA SER A 516 26.13 -10.30 -31.27
C SER A 516 26.74 -11.48 -30.51
N ARG A 517 26.00 -12.58 -30.42
CA ARG A 517 26.42 -13.79 -29.66
C ARG A 517 27.67 -14.46 -30.21
N ASP A 518 27.90 -14.33 -31.51
CA ASP A 518 29.09 -14.83 -32.19
C ASP A 518 30.29 -13.87 -32.11
N GLY A 519 30.10 -12.69 -31.49
CA GLY A 519 31.11 -11.64 -31.37
C GLY A 519 31.48 -10.96 -32.69
N GLN A 520 30.80 -11.27 -33.81
CA GLN A 520 31.17 -10.75 -35.12
C GLN A 520 30.62 -9.34 -35.39
N SER A 521 29.53 -8.96 -34.72
CA SER A 521 28.89 -7.65 -34.88
C SER A 521 28.87 -6.89 -33.57
N ILE A 522 29.34 -5.65 -33.59
CA ILE A 522 29.26 -4.71 -32.46
C ILE A 522 28.48 -3.49 -32.92
N LEU A 523 27.47 -3.12 -32.15
CA LEU A 523 26.62 -1.98 -32.39
C LEU A 523 26.67 -1.03 -31.19
N VAL A 524 26.85 0.27 -31.45
CA VAL A 524 26.83 1.30 -30.42
C VAL A 524 25.50 2.04 -30.51
N ALA A 525 24.72 2.02 -29.43
CA ALA A 525 23.43 2.70 -29.35
C ALA A 525 23.29 3.41 -28.01
N SER A 526 22.55 4.52 -27.99
CA SER A 526 22.13 5.18 -26.77
C SER A 526 20.88 4.54 -26.17
N TYR A 527 20.70 4.65 -24.86
CA TYR A 527 19.44 4.23 -24.22
C TYR A 527 18.23 4.98 -24.80
N ALA A 528 18.39 6.23 -25.22
CA ALA A 528 17.35 7.00 -25.93
C ALA A 528 16.92 6.34 -27.26
N GLU A 529 17.88 5.84 -28.05
CA GLU A 529 17.60 5.12 -29.30
C GLU A 529 16.91 3.79 -29.03
N VAL A 530 17.38 3.03 -28.04
CA VAL A 530 16.74 1.77 -27.62
C VAL A 530 15.32 2.04 -27.14
N HIS A 531 15.10 3.08 -26.32
CA HIS A 531 13.78 3.47 -25.83
C HIS A 531 12.81 3.78 -26.99
N ARG A 532 13.27 4.56 -27.98
CA ARG A 532 12.49 4.84 -29.19
C ARG A 532 12.11 3.55 -29.92
N CYS A 533 13.03 2.60 -30.05
CA CYS A 533 12.78 1.31 -30.70
C CYS A 533 11.75 0.47 -29.93
N VAL A 534 11.81 0.45 -28.59
CA VAL A 534 10.81 -0.22 -27.75
C VAL A 534 9.42 0.38 -27.99
N GLN A 535 9.28 1.70 -27.94
CA GLN A 535 7.99 2.37 -28.11
C GLN A 535 7.41 2.16 -29.50
N GLN A 536 8.24 2.28 -30.55
CA GLN A 536 7.81 2.08 -31.93
C GLN A 536 7.34 0.65 -32.16
N THR A 537 8.16 -0.34 -31.79
CA THR A 537 7.86 -1.75 -32.04
C THR A 537 6.65 -2.21 -31.22
N PHE A 538 6.47 -1.68 -30.00
CA PHE A 538 5.28 -1.93 -29.21
C PHE A 538 4.01 -1.31 -29.82
N SER A 539 4.11 -0.09 -30.37
CA SER A 539 3.00 0.57 -31.09
C SER A 539 2.58 -0.21 -32.35
N ASP A 540 3.56 -0.69 -33.11
CA ASP A 540 3.31 -1.53 -34.29
C ASP A 540 2.59 -2.82 -33.90
N LEU A 541 2.99 -3.44 -32.78
CA LEU A 541 2.36 -4.63 -32.24
C LEU A 541 0.90 -4.38 -31.83
N LEU A 542 0.61 -3.27 -31.14
CA LEU A 542 -0.76 -2.89 -30.79
C LEU A 542 -1.62 -2.67 -32.05
N THR A 543 -1.05 -2.02 -33.06
CA THR A 543 -1.71 -1.79 -34.35
C THR A 543 -2.02 -3.13 -35.04
N ALA A 544 -1.08 -4.07 -35.04
CA ALA A 544 -1.28 -5.41 -35.58
C ALA A 544 -2.38 -6.18 -34.83
N ALA A 545 -2.42 -6.09 -33.50
CA ALA A 545 -3.44 -6.76 -32.68
C ALA A 545 -4.87 -6.22 -32.94
N GLN A 546 -5.01 -4.96 -33.33
CA GLN A 546 -6.31 -4.35 -33.67
C GLN A 546 -6.81 -4.74 -35.06
N ARG A 547 -5.93 -5.21 -35.96
CA ARG A 547 -6.33 -5.70 -37.28
C ARG A 547 -7.03 -7.04 -37.10
N ARG A 548 -8.37 -7.04 -37.14
CA ARG A 548 -9.17 -8.27 -37.25
C ARG A 548 -8.65 -9.09 -38.44
N PRO A 549 -8.44 -10.40 -38.30
CA PRO A 549 -8.10 -11.24 -39.44
C PRO A 549 -9.24 -11.15 -40.45
N VAL A 550 -8.95 -10.66 -41.65
CA VAL A 550 -9.85 -10.82 -42.79
C VAL A 550 -9.98 -12.33 -42.98
N HIS A 551 -11.17 -12.88 -42.74
CA HIS A 551 -11.46 -14.27 -43.11
C HIS A 551 -11.27 -14.38 -44.62
N VAL A 552 -10.09 -14.82 -45.05
CA VAL A 552 -9.90 -15.36 -46.38
C VAL A 552 -10.63 -16.69 -46.36
N THR A 553 -11.85 -16.69 -46.88
CA THR A 553 -12.58 -17.92 -47.17
C THR A 553 -11.67 -18.71 -48.11
N PRO A 554 -11.20 -19.92 -47.74
CA PRO A 554 -10.33 -20.67 -48.62
C PRO A 554 -11.13 -21.01 -49.88
N VAL A 555 -10.70 -20.46 -51.02
CA VAL A 555 -11.21 -20.86 -52.33
C VAL A 555 -10.99 -22.37 -52.44
N ALA A 556 -12.08 -23.13 -52.53
CA ALA A 556 -12.05 -24.57 -52.63
C ALA A 556 -11.18 -24.98 -53.83
N LYS A 557 -10.09 -25.71 -53.57
CA LYS A 557 -9.29 -26.34 -54.62
C LYS A 557 -10.19 -27.29 -55.41
N SER A 558 -10.29 -27.08 -56.71
CA SER A 558 -10.93 -28.02 -57.63
C SER A 558 -10.12 -29.33 -57.65
N ILE A 559 -10.79 -30.44 -57.33
CA ILE A 559 -10.20 -31.78 -57.32
C ILE A 559 -10.09 -32.29 -58.77
N PRO A 560 -8.95 -32.84 -59.23
CA PRO A 560 -8.87 -33.46 -60.55
C PRO A 560 -9.52 -34.86 -60.51
N MET A 561 -10.55 -35.06 -61.33
CA MET A 561 -11.21 -36.36 -61.54
C MET A 561 -10.23 -37.37 -62.15
N ARG A 562 -9.89 -38.42 -61.40
CA ARG A 562 -9.12 -39.58 -61.86
C ARG A 562 -10.09 -40.60 -62.47
N GLY A 563 -9.95 -40.84 -63.78
CA GLY A 563 -10.77 -41.79 -64.53
C GLY A 563 -10.66 -43.22 -63.99
N ARG A 564 -11.81 -43.89 -63.85
CA ARG A 564 -11.90 -45.32 -63.57
C ARG A 564 -12.67 -45.98 -64.71
N GLY A 565 -11.96 -46.77 -65.51
CA GLY A 565 -12.53 -47.55 -66.60
C GLY A 565 -13.21 -48.83 -66.11
N GLY A 566 -14.28 -49.20 -66.80
CA GLY A 566 -14.59 -50.58 -67.21
C GLY A 566 -15.36 -51.46 -66.23
N GLY A 567 -16.68 -51.63 -66.48
CA GLY A 567 -17.49 -52.69 -65.89
C GLY A 567 -18.95 -52.64 -66.36
N ARG A 568 -19.31 -53.54 -67.28
CA ARG A 568 -20.53 -53.60 -68.09
C ARG A 568 -21.70 -54.29 -67.35
N ALA A 569 -22.93 -53.77 -67.43
CA ALA A 569 -24.19 -54.53 -67.68
C ALA A 569 -25.49 -53.68 -67.56
N SER A 570 -26.15 -53.48 -68.71
CA SER A 570 -27.58 -53.72 -69.01
C SER A 570 -28.73 -53.25 -68.09
N ARG A 571 -29.54 -52.35 -68.69
CA ARG A 571 -31.02 -52.29 -68.79
C ARG A 571 -31.91 -51.78 -67.64
N GLY A 572 -32.73 -50.79 -68.04
CA GLY A 572 -34.11 -50.52 -67.58
C GLY A 572 -34.19 -49.58 -66.38
N GLY A 573 -34.98 -48.52 -66.31
CA GLY A 573 -36.10 -48.03 -67.12
C GLY A 573 -37.04 -47.26 -66.17
N GLY A 574 -37.58 -46.11 -66.61
CA GLY A 574 -38.69 -45.38 -65.96
C GLY A 574 -38.25 -44.26 -65.00
N ARG A 575 -38.43 -42.97 -65.35
CA ARG A 575 -39.66 -42.14 -65.46
C ARG A 575 -40.05 -41.46 -64.13
N GLY A 576 -40.30 -40.14 -64.20
CA GLY A 576 -41.08 -39.36 -63.23
C GLY A 576 -40.28 -38.21 -62.60
N ARG A 577 -40.20 -37.00 -63.19
CA ARG A 577 -41.21 -35.95 -63.42
C ARG A 577 -41.39 -35.00 -62.21
N SER A 578 -41.12 -33.71 -62.47
CA SER A 578 -41.68 -32.47 -61.88
C SER A 578 -41.57 -32.23 -60.36
N GLY A 579 -41.36 -31.02 -59.85
CA GLY A 579 -41.38 -29.71 -60.49
C GLY A 579 -41.21 -28.59 -59.45
N ARG A 580 -41.08 -27.37 -59.99
CA ARG A 580 -41.16 -26.04 -59.38
C ARG A 580 -42.07 -25.94 -58.15
N THR A 581 -41.64 -25.16 -57.16
CA THR A 581 -41.86 -23.69 -57.09
C THR A 581 -40.76 -23.04 -56.28
#